data_AF-A0A7S3W4Q6-F1
#
_entry.id   AF-A0A7S3W4Q6-F1
#
_cell.length_a   1.000
_cell.length_b   1.000
_cell.length_c   1.000
_cell.angle_alpha   90.00
_cell.angle_beta   90.00
_cell.angle_gamma   90.00
#
_symmetry.space_group_name_H-M   'P 1'
#
loop_
_entity.id
_entity.type
_entity.pdbx_description
1 polymer ?
#
loop_
_entity_poly.entity_id
_entity_poly.type
_entity_poly.pdbx_seq_one_letter_code
_entity_poly.pdbx_strand_id
1 'polypeptide(L)'
;QHYFSRSMLSSLKLAPGVTIPTSNRHADYLRVIESIPWTDSPTIFGLPANADVAVQKRAATAVQTNLRALGVEKHGAAAAFDREKWGQSLSPILSLWQKLVAACEKVRTAKPRIDPKSAPVN
;
A
#
# COMPACT_ATOMS: atom_id res chain seq x y z
N GLN A 1 11.70 2.51 20.42
CA GLN A 1 12.86 1.61 20.57
C GLN A 1 12.43 0.39 21.39
N HIS A 2 12.05 -0.72 20.76
CA HIS A 2 11.45 -1.87 21.48
C HIS A 2 12.41 -3.04 21.69
N TYR A 3 13.30 -3.31 20.72
CA TYR A 3 14.17 -4.48 20.73
C TYR A 3 15.34 -4.40 21.71
N PHE A 4 15.88 -3.22 21.99
CA PHE A 4 17.05 -3.04 22.88
C PHE A 4 16.68 -2.42 24.23
N SER A 5 15.49 -2.76 24.74
CA SER A 5 14.99 -2.27 26.03
C SER A 5 15.35 -3.21 27.18
N ARG A 6 15.46 -2.69 28.40
CA ARG A 6 15.80 -3.49 29.60
C ARG A 6 14.78 -4.61 29.86
N SER A 7 13.51 -4.39 29.50
CA SER A 7 12.45 -5.39 29.60
C SER A 7 12.58 -6.51 28.56
N MET A 8 13.06 -6.21 27.34
CA MET A 8 13.31 -7.23 26.32
C MET A 8 14.54 -8.06 26.69
N LEU A 9 15.62 -7.43 27.15
CA LEU A 9 16.85 -8.13 27.54
C LEU A 9 16.66 -9.03 28.77
N SER A 10 15.72 -8.71 29.67
CA SER A 10 15.40 -9.55 30.83
C SER A 10 14.42 -10.68 30.52
N SER A 11 13.48 -10.48 29.59
CA SER A 11 12.45 -11.47 29.26
C SER A 11 12.80 -12.34 28.06
N LEU A 12 13.68 -11.87 27.17
CA LEU A 12 14.08 -12.52 25.91
C LEU A 12 12.91 -12.93 25.02
N LYS A 13 11.75 -12.28 25.19
CA LYS A 13 10.55 -12.51 24.38
C LYS A 13 10.60 -11.61 23.14
N LEU A 14 10.77 -12.21 21.98
CA LEU A 14 10.86 -11.50 20.71
C LEU A 14 9.48 -11.25 20.10
N ALA A 15 8.64 -12.29 20.11
CA ALA A 15 7.28 -12.26 19.57
C ALA A 15 6.39 -13.20 20.40
N PRO A 16 5.05 -13.13 20.27
CA PRO A 16 4.15 -14.09 20.90
C PRO A 16 4.58 -15.53 20.54
N GLY A 17 4.97 -16.32 21.54
CA GLY A 17 5.42 -17.69 21.35
C GLY A 17 6.89 -17.89 20.93
N VAL A 18 7.66 -16.81 20.71
CA VAL A 18 9.09 -16.90 20.33
C VAL A 18 9.98 -16.30 21.42
N THR A 19 10.76 -17.15 22.07
CA THR A 19 11.75 -16.78 23.09
C THR A 19 13.16 -17.06 22.61
N ILE A 20 14.06 -16.12 22.83
CA ILE A 20 15.48 -16.24 22.45
C ILE A 20 16.19 -17.14 23.47
N PRO A 21 16.96 -18.16 23.03
CA PRO A 21 17.79 -18.96 23.93
C PRO A 21 18.86 -18.13 24.63
N THR A 22 19.11 -18.43 25.90
CA THR A 22 20.20 -17.83 26.71
C THR A 22 21.54 -18.55 26.52
N SER A 23 21.55 -19.67 25.80
CA SER A 23 22.71 -20.53 25.56
C SER A 23 23.58 -19.98 24.43
N ASN A 24 24.91 -20.08 24.56
CA ASN A 24 25.87 -19.71 23.50
C ASN A 24 26.04 -20.82 22.43
N ARG A 25 25.07 -21.71 22.29
CA ARG A 25 25.14 -22.86 21.38
C ARG A 25 24.33 -22.58 20.12
N HIS A 26 25.00 -22.58 18.98
CA HIS A 26 24.40 -22.35 17.65
C HIS A 26 23.16 -23.23 17.38
N ALA A 27 23.23 -24.52 17.73
CA ALA A 27 22.13 -25.46 17.51
C ALA A 27 20.85 -25.12 18.29
N ASP A 28 20.93 -24.33 19.36
CA ASP A 28 19.76 -23.93 20.15
C ASP A 28 18.99 -22.83 19.43
N TYR A 29 19.69 -21.95 18.71
CA TYR A 29 19.07 -20.94 17.86
C TYR A 29 18.42 -21.56 16.62
N LEU A 30 19.05 -22.56 16.00
CA LEU A 30 18.45 -23.29 14.87
C LEU A 30 17.13 -23.95 15.26
N ARG A 31 17.08 -24.62 16.42
CA ARG A 31 15.84 -25.23 16.93
C ARG A 31 14.72 -24.21 17.12
N VAL A 32 15.05 -22.99 17.54
CA VAL A 32 14.06 -21.92 17.66
C VAL A 32 13.56 -21.48 16.29
N ILE A 33 14.44 -21.31 15.31
CA ILE A 33 14.05 -20.96 13.93
C ILE A 33 13.13 -22.02 13.33
N GLU A 34 13.47 -23.30 13.51
CA GLU A 34 12.65 -24.44 13.05
C GLU A 34 11.30 -24.54 13.76
N SER A 35 11.17 -24.01 14.98
CA SER A 35 9.91 -24.00 15.72
C SER A 35 8.94 -22.89 15.28
N ILE A 36 9.40 -21.92 14.50
CA ILE A 36 8.56 -20.80 14.03
C ILE A 36 7.58 -21.33 12.97
N PRO A 37 6.29 -20.95 13.02
CA PRO A 37 5.33 -21.31 11.99
C PRO A 37 5.74 -20.82 10.60
N TRP A 38 5.44 -21.61 9.56
CA TRP A 38 5.67 -21.23 8.16
C TRP A 38 4.82 -20.05 7.68
N THR A 39 3.74 -19.75 8.39
CA THR A 39 2.83 -18.64 8.06
C THR A 39 2.92 -17.59 9.14
N ASP A 40 3.32 -16.39 8.74
CA ASP A 40 3.43 -15.26 9.64
C ASP A 40 2.07 -14.69 10.02
N SER A 41 1.95 -14.22 11.26
CA SER A 41 0.78 -13.45 11.72
C SER A 41 1.09 -11.95 11.71
N PRO A 42 0.16 -11.08 11.25
CA PRO A 42 0.32 -9.63 11.29
C PRO A 42 0.65 -9.08 12.68
N THR A 43 0.17 -9.76 13.73
CA THR A 43 0.37 -9.36 15.12
C THR A 43 1.84 -9.35 15.51
N ILE A 44 2.67 -10.20 14.89
CA ILE A 44 4.13 -10.23 15.11
C ILE A 44 4.76 -8.91 14.66
N PHE A 45 4.19 -8.28 13.63
CA PHE A 45 4.64 -6.99 13.08
C PHE A 45 3.94 -5.78 13.72
N GLY A 46 3.13 -6.00 14.77
CA GLY A 46 2.30 -4.95 15.36
C GLY A 46 1.17 -4.48 14.46
N LEU A 47 0.83 -5.26 13.42
CA LEU A 47 -0.26 -4.96 12.51
C LEU A 47 -1.57 -5.53 13.03
N PRO A 48 -2.69 -4.85 12.77
CA PRO A 48 -4.02 -5.38 13.06
C PRO A 48 -4.33 -6.62 12.21
N ALA A 49 -5.20 -7.50 12.71
CA ALA A 49 -5.58 -8.74 12.04
C ALA A 49 -6.23 -8.53 10.66
N ASN A 50 -6.78 -7.34 10.38
CA ASN A 50 -7.34 -7.00 9.07
C ASN A 50 -6.27 -6.78 7.98
N ALA A 51 -4.99 -6.63 8.34
CA ALA A 51 -3.90 -6.47 7.39
C ALA A 51 -3.79 -7.68 6.46
N ASP A 52 -4.02 -8.89 6.97
CA ASP A 52 -4.05 -10.12 6.18
C ASP A 52 -5.11 -10.06 5.07
N VAL A 53 -6.30 -9.58 5.41
CA VAL A 53 -7.41 -9.48 4.44
C VAL A 53 -7.03 -8.53 3.30
N ALA A 54 -6.37 -7.42 3.61
CA ALA A 54 -5.91 -6.47 2.59
C ALA A 54 -4.83 -7.09 1.68
N VAL A 55 -3.86 -7.81 2.25
CA VAL A 55 -2.79 -8.50 1.51
C VAL A 55 -3.38 -9.59 0.61
N GLN A 56 -4.25 -10.43 1.15
CA GLN A 56 -4.92 -11.52 0.40
C GLN A 56 -5.76 -10.97 -0.75
N LYS A 57 -6.54 -9.91 -0.52
CA LYS A 57 -7.36 -9.27 -1.57
C LYS A 57 -6.48 -8.70 -2.68
N ARG A 58 -5.36 -8.05 -2.33
CA ARG A 58 -4.40 -7.51 -3.29
C ARG A 58 -3.76 -8.61 -4.13
N ALA A 59 -3.31 -9.69 -3.48
CA ALA A 59 -2.71 -10.84 -4.16
C ALA A 59 -3.71 -11.51 -5.12
N ALA A 60 -4.94 -11.77 -4.66
CA ALA A 60 -6.00 -12.36 -5.48
C ALA A 60 -6.34 -11.49 -6.69
N THR A 61 -6.47 -10.17 -6.50
CA THR A 61 -6.73 -9.21 -7.59
C THR A 61 -5.58 -9.21 -8.60
N ALA A 62 -4.32 -9.25 -8.15
CA ALA A 62 -3.15 -9.30 -9.02
C ALA A 62 -3.11 -10.60 -9.83
N VAL A 63 -3.30 -11.75 -9.19
CA VAL A 63 -3.35 -13.05 -9.87
C VAL A 63 -4.48 -13.09 -10.88
N GLN A 64 -5.67 -12.63 -10.52
CA GLN A 64 -6.82 -12.55 -11.43
C GLN A 64 -6.53 -11.63 -12.63
N THR A 65 -5.88 -10.49 -12.41
CA THR A 65 -5.51 -9.55 -13.48
C THR A 65 -4.49 -10.19 -14.41
N ASN A 66 -3.49 -10.88 -13.87
CA ASN A 66 -2.47 -11.58 -14.65
C ASN A 66 -3.10 -12.71 -15.49
N LEU A 67 -3.98 -13.51 -14.90
CA LEU A 67 -4.70 -14.57 -15.62
C LEU A 67 -5.57 -14.02 -16.74
N ARG A 68 -6.28 -12.90 -16.51
CA ARG A 68 -7.03 -12.22 -17.58
C ARG A 68 -6.10 -11.72 -18.68
N ALA A 69 -4.97 -11.12 -18.32
CA ALA A 69 -4.01 -10.61 -19.30
C ALA A 69 -3.38 -11.73 -20.16
N LEU A 70 -3.19 -12.92 -19.59
CA LEU A 70 -2.70 -14.11 -20.31
C LEU A 70 -3.81 -14.75 -21.17
N GLY A 71 -5.05 -14.80 -20.67
CA GLY A 71 -6.19 -15.42 -21.34
C GLY A 71 -6.84 -14.55 -22.42
N VAL A 72 -6.66 -13.23 -22.35
CA VAL A 72 -6.87 -12.35 -23.50
C VAL A 72 -5.68 -12.58 -24.41
N GLU A 73 -5.80 -13.53 -25.34
CA GLU A 73 -4.89 -13.55 -26.47
C GLU A 73 -4.86 -12.13 -27.06
N LYS A 74 -3.67 -11.65 -27.44
CA LYS A 74 -3.52 -10.48 -28.31
C LYS A 74 -4.06 -10.80 -29.71
N HIS A 75 -5.28 -11.36 -29.81
CA HIS A 75 -5.98 -11.59 -31.04
C HIS A 75 -6.52 -10.26 -31.53
N GLY A 76 -5.71 -9.65 -32.41
CA GLY A 76 -6.17 -8.67 -33.38
C GLY A 76 -6.30 -7.25 -32.84
N ALA A 77 -5.62 -6.34 -33.53
CA ALA A 77 -5.75 -4.89 -33.39
C ALA A 77 -5.23 -4.30 -32.08
N ALA A 78 -3.91 -4.13 -32.03
CA ALA A 78 -3.44 -2.80 -31.72
C ALA A 78 -4.17 -1.78 -32.64
N ALA A 79 -4.74 -0.75 -32.03
CA ALA A 79 -4.88 0.58 -32.61
C ALA A 79 -5.99 0.85 -33.65
N ALA A 80 -7.26 0.59 -33.32
CA ALA A 80 -8.33 1.45 -33.85
C ALA A 80 -8.87 2.34 -32.72
N PHE A 81 -8.77 3.66 -32.89
CA PHE A 81 -9.36 4.63 -31.98
C PHE A 81 -10.90 4.51 -32.05
N ASP A 82 -11.49 3.88 -31.05
CA ASP A 82 -12.94 3.78 -30.91
C ASP A 82 -13.47 4.99 -30.12
N ARG A 83 -13.94 6.00 -30.86
CA ARG A 83 -14.47 7.25 -30.32
C ARG A 83 -15.58 7.02 -29.28
N GLU A 84 -16.42 6.01 -29.47
CA GLU A 84 -17.53 5.68 -28.59
C GLU A 84 -17.00 5.17 -27.24
N LYS A 85 -16.05 4.23 -27.28
CA LYS A 85 -15.41 3.65 -26.09
C LYS A 85 -14.62 4.69 -25.27
N TRP A 86 -13.91 5.58 -25.95
CA TRP A 86 -13.20 6.69 -25.31
C TRP A 86 -14.18 7.71 -24.71
N GLY A 87 -15.26 8.04 -25.43
CA GLY A 87 -16.32 8.91 -24.94
C GLY A 87 -16.96 8.36 -23.66
N GLN A 88 -17.29 7.07 -23.63
CA GLN A 88 -17.87 6.40 -22.47
C GLN A 88 -16.91 6.32 -21.28
N SER A 89 -15.61 6.10 -21.52
CA SER A 89 -14.61 6.01 -20.45
C SER A 89 -14.24 7.39 -19.86
N LEU A 90 -14.21 8.42 -20.69
CA LEU A 90 -13.81 9.78 -20.28
C LEU A 90 -14.98 10.60 -19.73
N SER A 91 -16.22 10.31 -20.13
CA SER A 91 -17.42 11.04 -19.68
C SER A 91 -17.60 11.07 -18.15
N PRO A 92 -17.41 9.96 -17.40
CA PRO A 92 -17.46 9.98 -15.94
C PRO A 92 -16.40 10.87 -15.30
N ILE A 93 -15.19 10.92 -15.88
CA ILE A 93 -14.07 11.74 -15.40
C ILE A 93 -14.39 13.22 -15.61
N LEU A 94 -14.85 13.59 -16.81
CA LEU A 94 -15.25 14.97 -17.13
C LEU A 94 -16.43 15.44 -16.26
N SER A 95 -17.42 14.56 -16.06
CA SER A 95 -18.57 14.85 -15.19
C SER A 95 -18.16 15.04 -13.74
N LEU A 96 -17.23 14.23 -13.24
CA LEU A 96 -16.69 14.38 -11.89
C LEU A 96 -15.90 15.68 -11.74
N TRP A 97 -15.05 16.01 -12.73
CA TRP A 97 -14.31 17.26 -12.74
C TRP A 97 -15.23 18.48 -12.74
N GLN A 98 -16.29 18.48 -13.56
CA GLN A 98 -17.30 19.54 -13.55
C GLN A 98 -17.97 19.70 -12.18
N LYS A 99 -18.32 18.59 -11.51
CA LYS A 99 -18.90 18.63 -10.15
C LYS A 99 -17.93 19.21 -9.13
N LEU A 100 -16.65 18.82 -9.19
CA LEU A 100 -15.61 19.33 -8.29
C LEU A 100 -15.35 20.82 -8.54
N VAL A 101 -15.30 21.25 -9.80
CA VAL A 101 -15.12 22.66 -10.17
C VAL A 101 -16.30 23.51 -9.70
N ALA A 102 -17.54 23.03 -9.89
CA ALA A 102 -18.74 23.73 -9.43
C ALA A 102 -18.77 23.86 -7.89
N ALA A 103 -18.38 22.82 -7.16
CA ALA A 103 -18.27 22.84 -5.70
C ALA A 103 -17.17 23.79 -5.21
N CYS A 104 -16.10 23.95 -5.99
CA CYS A 104 -14.92 24.74 -5.64
C CYS A 104 -14.85 26.09 -6.39
N GLU A 105 -15.96 26.65 -6.89
CA GLU A 105 -15.93 27.92 -7.65
C GLU A 105 -15.23 29.05 -6.90
N LYS A 106 -15.45 29.13 -5.58
CA LYS A 106 -14.79 30.14 -4.73
C LYS A 106 -13.26 30.02 -4.71
N VAL A 107 -12.72 28.81 -4.87
CA VAL A 107 -11.27 28.55 -4.97
C VAL A 107 -10.77 28.85 -6.38
N ARG A 108 -11.60 28.63 -7.41
CA ARG A 108 -11.27 28.91 -8.81
C ARG A 108 -11.25 30.41 -9.13
N THR A 109 -12.18 31.17 -8.57
CA THR A 109 -12.27 32.63 -8.76
C THR A 109 -11.43 33.42 -7.75
N ALA A 110 -10.81 32.75 -6.78
CA ALA A 110 -9.92 33.40 -5.83
C ALA A 110 -8.67 33.91 -6.54
N LYS A 111 -8.52 35.24 -6.61
CA LYS A 111 -7.29 35.88 -7.10
C LYS A 111 -6.10 35.40 -6.23
N PRO A 112 -4.96 35.01 -6.82
CA PRO A 112 -3.79 34.66 -6.04
C PRO A 112 -3.43 35.86 -5.16
N ARG A 113 -3.30 35.60 -3.85
CA ARG A 113 -2.90 36.61 -2.87
C ARG A 113 -1.42 36.91 -3.11
N ILE A 114 -1.16 37.91 -3.95
CA ILE A 114 0.18 38.47 -4.12
C ILE A 114 0.42 39.31 -2.87
N ASP A 115 1.19 38.79 -1.92
CA ASP A 115 1.61 39.56 -0.76
C ASP A 115 2.53 40.71 -1.22
N PRO A 116 2.27 41.97 -0.81
CA PRO A 116 2.96 43.15 -1.35
C PRO A 116 4.43 43.30 -0.92
N LYS A 117 5.08 42.25 -0.37
CA LYS A 117 6.44 42.35 0.20
C LYS A 117 7.55 41.76 -0.67
N SER A 118 7.28 41.35 -1.91
CA SER A 118 8.32 40.85 -2.84
C SER A 118 8.36 41.58 -4.19
N ALA A 119 8.20 42.90 -4.19
CA ALA A 119 8.65 43.68 -5.35
C ALA A 119 10.19 43.68 -5.38
N PRO A 120 10.83 43.44 -6.54
CA PRO A 120 12.28 43.48 -6.64
C PRO A 120 12.75 44.93 -6.44
N VAL A 121 13.74 45.10 -5.56
CA VAL A 121 14.47 46.36 -5.41
C VAL A 121 15.32 46.53 -6.67
N ASN A 122 15.05 47.56 -7.45
CA ASN A 122 15.95 48.07 -8.50
C ASN A 122 17.23 48.63 -7.87
#